data_AF-H3SI35-F1
#
_entry.id   AF-H3SI35-F1
#
_cell.length_a   1.000
_cell.length_b   1.000
_cell.length_c   1.000
_cell.angle_alpha   90.00
_cell.angle_beta   90.00
_cell.angle_gamma   90.00
#
_symmetry.space_group_name_H-M   'P 1'
#
loop_
_entity.id
_entity.type
_entity.pdbx_description
1 polymer ?
#
loop_
_entity_poly.entity_id
_entity_poly.type
_entity_poly.pdbx_seq_one_letter_code
_entity_poly.pdbx_strand_id
1 'polypeptide(L)' 'MPQWLCNQLMRAFHKKDRRQIKLLNECWFFYRSKQRVHP' A
#
# COMPACT_ATOMS: atom_id res chain seq x y z
N MET A 1 -7.50 -0.84 1.52
CA MET A 1 -6.24 -1.16 2.22
C MET A 1 -6.57 -1.39 3.68
N PRO A 2 -5.95 -2.36 4.35
CA PRO A 2 -6.03 -2.50 5.80
C PRO A 2 -5.61 -1.21 6.52
N GLN A 3 -6.15 -1.00 7.72
CA GLN A 3 -5.85 0.20 8.51
C GLN A 3 -4.34 0.39 8.76
N TRP A 4 -3.61 -0.71 8.98
CA TRP A 4 -2.16 -0.67 9.17
C TRP A 4 -1.43 -0.07 7.97
N LEU A 5 -1.91 -0.36 6.76
CA LEU A 5 -1.30 0.10 5.52
C LEU A 5 -1.64 1.56 5.22
N CYS A 6 -2.87 1.99 5.57
CA CYS A 6 -3.25 3.40 5.56
C CYS A 6 -2.37 4.24 6.51
N ASN A 7 -2.10 3.74 7.72
CA ASN A 7 -1.23 4.42 8.69
C ASN A 7 0.22 4.55 8.18
N GLN A 8 0.72 3.54 7.45
CA GLN A 8 2.04 3.60 6.82
C GLN A 8 2.10 4.63 5.68
N LEU A 9 1.08 4.68 4.82
CA LEU A 9 0.97 5.70 3.77
C LEU A 9 0.90 7.12 4.34
N MET A 10 0.12 7.33 5.41
CA MET A 10 -0.01 8.64 6.05
C MET A 10 1.35 9.14 6.59
N ARG A 11 2.13 8.26 7.22
CA ARG A 11 3.49 8.58 7.69
C ARG A 11 4.43 8.90 6.52
N ALA A 12 4.39 8.10 5.46
CA ALA A 12 5.20 8.32 4.26
C ALA A 12 4.85 9.65 3.56
N PHE A 13 3.55 9.98 3.52
CA PHE A 13 3.05 11.24 2.99
C PHE A 13 3.55 12.45 3.80
N HIS A 14 3.45 12.41 5.13
CA HIS A 14 3.98 13.48 5.99
C HIS A 14 5.49 13.66 5.82
N LYS A 15 6.23 12.56 5.60
CA LYS A 15 7.68 12.59 5.30
C LYS A 15 8.01 12.98 3.86
N LYS A 16 7.01 13.18 3.00
CA LYS A 16 7.15 13.38 1.55
C LYS A 16 7.97 12.27 0.85
N ASP A 17 7.96 11.06 1.41
CA ASP A 17 8.67 9.91 0.86
C ASP A 17 7.85 9.25 -0.26
N ARG A 18 8.03 9.77 -1.47
CA ARG A 18 7.34 9.27 -2.67
C ARG A 18 7.73 7.83 -3.00
N ARG A 19 8.94 7.38 -2.65
CA ARG A 19 9.41 6.01 -2.93
C ARG A 19 8.65 5.03 -2.05
N GLN A 20 8.54 5.34 -0.76
CA GLN A 20 7.78 4.52 0.19
C GLN A 20 6.29 4.46 -0.18
N ILE A 21 5.69 5.57 -0.60
CA ILE A 21 4.30 5.59 -1.08
C ILE A 21 4.11 4.68 -2.31
N LYS A 22 5.01 4.75 -3.30
CA LYS A 22 4.95 3.91 -4.50
C LYS A 22 5.04 2.43 -4.15
N LEU A 23 6.02 2.06 -3.32
CA LEU A 23 6.21 0.68 -2.88
C LEU A 23 4.99 0.14 -2.12
N LEU A 24 4.45 0.89 -1.15
CA LEU A 24 3.28 0.46 -0.37
C LEU A 24 2.04 0.27 -1.25
N ASN A 25 1.85 1.14 -2.25
CA ASN A 25 0.78 0.98 -3.23
C ASN A 25 0.99 -0.25 -4.11
N GLU A 26 2.20 -0.48 -4.63
CA GLU A 26 2.53 -1.67 -5.42
C GLU A 26 2.30 -2.96 -4.64
N CYS A 27 2.72 -3.02 -3.37
CA CYS A 27 2.44 -4.16 -2.49
C CYS A 27 0.93 -4.39 -2.31
N TRP A 28 0.15 -3.32 -2.11
CA TRP A 28 -1.30 -3.42 -2.01
C TRP A 28 -1.96 -3.94 -3.29
N PHE A 29 -1.54 -3.43 -4.44
CA PHE A 29 -2.06 -3.87 -5.73
C PHE A 29 -1.74 -5.34 -5.97
N PHE A 30 -0.51 -5.79 -5.69
CA PHE A 30 -0.14 -7.19 -5.81
C PHE A 30 -0.98 -8.08 -4.90
N TYR A 31 -1.13 -7.71 -3.63
CA TYR A 31 -1.95 -8.43 -2.66
C TYR A 31 -3.43 -8.53 -3.11
N ARG A 32 -4.02 -7.40 -3.51
CA ARG A 32 -5.42 -7.33 -3.98
C ARG A 32 -5.62 -8.14 -5.27
N SER A 33 -4.65 -8.11 -6.18
CA SER A 33 -4.73 -8.87 -7.44
C SER A 33 -4.64 -10.37 -7.19
N LYS A 34 -3.82 -10.82 -6.22
CA LYS A 34 -3.78 -12.24 -5.82
C LYS A 34 -5.08 -12.72 -5.15
N GLN A 35 -5.77 -11.86 -4.42
CA GLN A 35 -7.09 -12.19 -3.86
C GLN A 35 -8.19 -12.30 -4.91
N ARG A 36 -8.02 -11.74 -6.11
CA ARG A 36 -9.00 -11.82 -7.20
C ARG A 36 -8.88 -13.09 -8.06
N VAL A 37 -7.78 -13.84 -7.93
CA VAL A 37 -7.51 -15.05 -8.71
C VAL A 37 -8.00 -16.33 -8.00
N HIS A 38 -8.45 -16.22 -6.75
CA HIS A 38 -9.17 -17.28 -6.04
C HIS A 38 -10.60 -16.82 -5.71
N PRO A 39 -11.61 -17.20 -6.51
CA PRO A 39 -13.02 -17.12 -6.11
C PRO A 39 -13.36 -18.14 -5.01
#